data_AF-A0A4Y2WXL5-F1
#
_entry.id   AF-A0A4Y2WXL5-F1
#
_cell.length_a   1.000
_cell.length_b   1.000
_cell.length_c   1.000
_cell.angle_alpha   90.00
_cell.angle_beta   90.00
_cell.angle_gamma   90.00
#
_symmetry.space_group_name_H-M   'P 1'
#
loop_
_entity.id
_entity.type
_entity.pdbx_description
1 polymer ?
#
loop_
_entity_poly.entity_id
_entity_poly.type
_entity_poly.pdbx_seq_one_letter_code
_entity_poly.pdbx_strand_id
1 'polypeptide(L)'
;MECPTAITVLLADNRFFGILPLMTCPTQIESVQWQENYICTCMFFLHRFTISLQKGEALYPPPDVAFRFDPRFFNRSIVRSVRYNGLLASEETSISHFPFQPGISFELFIRVEADKYSVSINGQHFIDFRHRLRPLEIFDTLYIENDVSISSIRFS
;
A
#
# COMPACT_ATOMS: atom_id res chain seq x y z
N MET A 1 15.29 10.77 -11.78
CA MET A 1 13.91 11.16 -12.14
C MET A 1 13.34 10.06 -13.00
N GLU A 2 12.60 9.12 -12.40
CA GLU A 2 11.61 8.33 -13.12
C GLU A 2 10.34 8.31 -12.27
N CYS A 3 9.22 8.54 -12.96
CA CYS A 3 7.94 8.97 -12.42
C CYS A 3 7.25 7.93 -11.52
N PRO A 4 6.38 8.37 -10.61
CA PRO A 4 5.52 7.46 -9.86
C PRO A 4 4.47 6.82 -10.80
N THR A 5 4.38 5.49 -10.75
CA THR A 5 3.54 4.61 -11.60
C THR A 5 2.05 4.77 -11.31
N ALA A 6 1.20 4.99 -12.31
CA ALA A 6 -0.26 5.09 -12.18
C ALA A 6 -0.94 3.73 -11.95
N ILE A 7 -1.77 3.62 -10.90
CA ILE A 7 -2.63 2.45 -10.59
C ILE A 7 -4.11 2.79 -10.70
N THR A 8 -4.90 1.82 -11.17
CA THR A 8 -6.34 1.75 -10.92
C THR A 8 -6.63 0.74 -9.81
N VAL A 9 -7.17 1.20 -8.67
CA VAL A 9 -7.58 0.33 -7.57
C VAL A 9 -9.08 0.10 -7.65
N LEU A 10 -9.50 -1.16 -7.77
CA LEU A 10 -10.90 -1.54 -7.79
C LEU A 10 -11.25 -2.31 -6.51
N LEU A 11 -12.20 -1.81 -5.72
CA LEU A 11 -12.70 -2.42 -4.49
C LEU A 11 -14.15 -2.88 -4.66
N ALA A 12 -14.44 -4.15 -4.41
CA ALA A 12 -15.82 -4.62 -4.37
C ALA A 12 -16.44 -4.45 -2.96
N ASP A 13 -17.73 -4.09 -2.86
CA ASP A 13 -18.60 -4.00 -1.67
C ASP A 13 -18.70 -2.66 -0.90
N ASN A 14 -18.74 -1.56 -1.63
CA ASN A 14 -19.62 -0.39 -1.42
C ASN A 14 -19.83 0.19 0.01
N ARG A 15 -18.78 0.42 0.80
CA ARG A 15 -18.79 1.45 1.87
C ARG A 15 -17.44 2.12 2.01
N PHE A 16 -17.39 3.43 1.77
CA PHE A 16 -16.16 4.19 1.97
C PHE A 16 -16.40 5.69 2.18
N PHE A 17 -15.68 6.28 3.15
CA PHE A 17 -15.67 7.70 3.47
C PHE A 17 -14.22 8.21 3.59
N GLY A 18 -13.59 8.55 2.45
CA GLY A 18 -12.39 9.42 2.46
C GLY A 18 -11.11 8.83 1.86
N ILE A 19 -10.66 9.38 0.72
CA ILE A 19 -9.27 9.26 0.26
C ILE A 19 -8.53 10.44 0.88
N LEU A 20 -7.53 10.21 1.74
CA LEU A 20 -6.64 11.28 2.18
C LEU A 20 -5.48 11.42 1.19
N PRO A 21 -5.39 12.51 0.41
CA PRO A 21 -4.18 12.82 -0.32
C PRO A 21 -3.14 13.32 0.68
N LEU A 22 -2.12 12.52 0.99
CA LEU A 22 -0.87 13.11 1.46
C LEU A 22 -0.18 13.71 0.24
N MET A 23 -0.44 15.01 0.04
CA MET A 23 0.23 15.86 -0.92
C MET A 23 1.74 15.73 -0.74
N THR A 24 2.39 15.46 -1.89
CA THR A 24 3.72 15.92 -2.31
C THR A 24 4.75 16.26 -1.22
N CYS A 25 5.89 15.56 -1.31
CA CYS A 25 7.18 15.96 -0.78
C CYS A 25 7.34 17.51 -0.71
N PRO A 26 7.64 18.09 0.46
CA PRO A 26 7.86 19.53 0.55
C PRO A 26 9.20 19.86 -0.10
N THR A 27 9.17 20.36 -1.34
CA THR A 27 10.29 21.13 -1.89
C THR A 27 10.18 22.56 -1.37
N GLN A 28 10.85 22.84 -0.25
CA GLN A 28 11.41 24.17 -0.01
C GLN A 28 12.87 24.01 0.35
N ILE A 29 13.73 24.26 -0.64
CA ILE A 29 15.15 24.53 -0.42
C ILE A 29 15.26 26.05 -0.35
N GLU A 30 15.33 26.59 0.86
CA GLU A 30 15.91 27.91 1.07
C GLU A 30 17.33 27.73 1.60
N SER A 31 18.23 28.46 0.97
CA SER A 31 19.69 28.35 0.98
C SER A 31 20.33 28.22 2.36
N VAL A 32 21.21 27.21 2.52
CA VAL A 32 22.37 27.29 3.43
C VAL A 32 23.56 26.61 2.74
N GLN A 33 24.55 27.40 2.34
CA GLN A 33 25.89 26.88 2.03
C GLN A 33 26.72 26.86 3.31
N TRP A 34 27.10 25.66 3.75
CA TRP A 34 28.36 25.42 4.47
C TRP A 34 28.93 24.09 3.99
N GLN A 35 30.15 24.13 3.45
CA GLN A 35 30.89 22.97 2.96
C GLN A 35 31.36 22.12 4.14
N GLU A 36 30.64 21.03 4.40
CA GLU A 36 31.14 19.85 5.10
C GLU A 36 30.63 18.61 4.36
N ASN A 37 31.53 17.70 4.02
CA ASN A 37 31.22 16.47 3.28
C ASN A 37 30.36 15.54 4.13
N TYR A 38 29.04 15.70 4.07
CA TYR A 38 28.10 14.66 4.46
C TYR A 38 27.85 13.75 3.26
N ILE A 39 28.58 12.64 3.17
CA ILE A 39 28.13 11.50 2.36
C ILE A 39 26.96 10.88 3.12
N CYS A 40 25.76 11.41 2.90
CA CYS A 40 24.52 10.77 3.34
C CYS A 40 24.20 9.62 2.40
N THR A 41 24.96 8.53 2.46
CA THR A 41 24.57 7.25 1.87
C THR A 41 23.56 6.57 2.77
N CYS A 42 22.28 6.96 2.64
CA CYS A 42 21.12 6.08 2.74
C CYS A 42 19.82 6.82 2.32
N MET A 43 19.73 7.23 1.06
CA MET A 43 18.47 7.72 0.44
C MET A 43 18.21 7.06 -0.92
N PHE A 44 18.67 5.82 -1.11
CA PHE A 44 18.25 5.02 -2.26
C PHE A 44 16.96 4.29 -1.89
N PHE A 45 15.84 4.96 -2.19
CA PHE A 45 14.53 4.41 -2.53
C PHE A 45 14.13 3.13 -1.79
N LEU A 46 13.30 3.28 -0.75
CA LEU A 46 12.42 2.18 -0.36
C LEU A 46 11.41 1.98 -1.50
N HIS A 47 11.85 1.34 -2.59
CA HIS A 47 11.03 0.93 -3.72
C HIS A 47 9.98 -0.07 -3.21
N ARG A 48 8.93 0.47 -2.62
CA ARG A 48 7.78 -0.25 -2.13
C ARG A 48 6.60 0.69 -2.17
N PHE A 49 5.43 0.11 -2.31
CA PHE A 49 4.20 0.79 -2.01
C PHE A 49 3.39 -0.05 -1.04
N THR A 50 2.49 0.59 -0.32
CA THR A 50 1.64 -0.12 0.64
C THR A 50 0.20 0.28 0.42
N ILE A 51 -0.69 -0.71 0.37
CA ILE A 51 -2.14 -0.54 0.33
C ILE A 51 -2.70 -1.25 1.56
N SER A 52 -3.48 -0.53 2.36
CA SER A 52 -4.02 -1.04 3.63
C SER A 52 -5.53 -0.83 3.69
N LEU A 53 -6.26 -1.87 4.11
CA LEU A 53 -7.63 -1.77 4.59
C LEU A 53 -7.60 -1.66 6.11
N GLN A 54 -7.91 -0.48 6.63
CA GLN A 54 -7.73 -0.10 8.03
C GLN A 54 -9.01 0.51 8.63
N LYS A 55 -9.04 0.59 9.96
CA LYS A 55 -10.13 1.17 10.74
C LYS A 55 -9.88 2.66 10.98
N GLY A 56 -10.56 3.52 10.23
CA GLY A 56 -10.45 4.97 10.31
C GLY A 56 -9.11 5.56 9.86
N GLU A 57 -8.98 6.87 10.02
CA GLU A 57 -7.86 7.69 9.52
C GLU A 57 -6.91 8.17 10.64
N ALA A 58 -7.07 7.66 11.87
CA ALA A 58 -6.30 8.15 13.02
C ALA A 58 -4.79 8.02 12.79
N LEU A 59 -4.03 9.09 13.05
CA LEU A 59 -2.57 9.07 12.92
C LEU A 59 -1.89 8.41 14.13
N TYR A 60 -2.47 8.56 15.32
CA TYR A 60 -1.97 7.97 16.55
C TYR A 60 -3.13 7.71 17.54
N PRO A 61 -3.20 6.52 18.17
CA PRO A 61 -2.38 5.35 17.87
C PRO A 61 -2.63 4.86 16.44
N PRO A 62 -1.66 4.17 15.80
CA PRO A 62 -1.86 3.66 14.46
C PRO A 62 -3.15 2.82 14.36
N PRO A 63 -3.94 2.92 13.27
CA PRO A 63 -5.28 2.34 13.17
C PRO A 63 -5.25 0.84 12.88
N ASP A 64 -6.09 -0.01 13.45
CA ASP A 64 -6.04 -1.45 13.11
C ASP A 64 -6.14 -1.70 11.59
N VAL A 65 -5.38 -2.66 11.08
CA VAL A 65 -5.28 -2.99 9.65
C VAL A 65 -5.68 -4.44 9.44
N ALA A 66 -6.80 -4.68 8.75
CA ALA A 66 -7.26 -6.04 8.43
C ALA A 66 -6.57 -6.66 7.23
N PHE A 67 -6.04 -5.83 6.35
CA PHE A 67 -5.26 -6.29 5.21
C PHE A 67 -4.23 -5.24 4.82
N ARG A 68 -2.95 -5.58 5.00
CA ARG A 68 -1.83 -4.84 4.42
C ARG A 68 -1.33 -5.59 3.20
N PHE A 69 -1.16 -4.89 2.09
CA PHE A 69 -0.51 -5.37 0.87
C PHE A 69 0.72 -4.47 0.62
N ASP A 70 1.92 -5.01 0.84
CA ASP A 70 3.18 -4.25 0.84
C ASP A 70 4.20 -4.86 -0.14
N PRO A 71 4.08 -4.58 -1.46
CA PRO A 71 5.09 -4.98 -2.45
C PRO A 71 6.42 -4.26 -2.24
N ARG A 72 7.50 -5.03 -2.11
CA ARG A 72 8.88 -4.56 -1.92
C ARG A 72 9.73 -4.99 -3.11
N PHE A 73 10.17 -4.02 -3.91
CA PHE A 73 10.86 -4.28 -5.17
C PHE A 73 12.28 -4.83 -4.96
N PHE A 74 12.99 -4.37 -3.92
CA PHE A 74 14.36 -4.81 -3.63
C PHE A 74 14.45 -6.34 -3.42
N ASN A 75 13.55 -6.89 -2.60
CA ASN A 75 13.48 -8.33 -2.34
C ASN A 75 12.53 -9.07 -3.30
N ARG A 76 11.92 -8.35 -4.25
CA ARG A 76 10.88 -8.88 -5.15
C ARG A 76 9.83 -9.69 -4.40
N SER A 77 9.36 -9.15 -3.27
CA SER A 77 8.41 -9.83 -2.38
C SER A 77 7.17 -8.98 -2.15
N ILE A 78 6.08 -9.62 -1.72
CA ILE A 78 4.86 -8.94 -1.34
C ILE A 78 4.49 -9.41 0.04
N VAL A 79 4.61 -8.51 1.01
CA VAL A 79 4.26 -8.79 2.40
C VAL A 79 2.77 -8.57 2.58
N ARG A 80 2.07 -9.58 3.10
CA ARG A 80 0.70 -9.47 3.58
C ARG A 80 0.62 -9.73 5.07
N SER A 81 -0.03 -8.84 5.81
CA SER A 81 -0.16 -8.98 7.26
C SER A 81 -1.36 -8.18 7.78
N VAL A 82 -1.61 -8.32 9.08
CA VAL A 82 -2.60 -7.52 9.81
C VAL A 82 -1.92 -6.78 10.95
N ARG A 83 -2.51 -5.67 11.38
CA ARG A 83 -2.14 -4.97 12.60
C ARG A 83 -3.34 -4.86 13.52
N TYR A 84 -3.19 -5.26 14.76
CA TYR A 84 -4.26 -5.22 15.75
C TYR A 84 -3.72 -4.74 17.10
N ASN A 85 -4.35 -3.74 17.70
CA ASN A 85 -3.92 -3.11 18.96
C ASN A 85 -2.45 -2.69 18.93
N GLY A 86 -2.02 -2.08 17.82
CA GLY A 86 -0.65 -1.60 17.63
C GLY A 86 0.39 -2.68 17.30
N LEU A 87 0.03 -3.97 17.32
CA LEU A 87 0.95 -5.08 17.05
C LEU A 87 0.79 -5.62 15.63
N LEU A 88 1.90 -5.82 14.93
CA LEU A 88 1.91 -6.49 13.63
C LEU A 88 1.88 -8.01 13.82
N ALA A 89 0.99 -8.69 13.11
CA ALA A 89 0.91 -10.15 13.11
C ALA A 89 1.93 -10.78 12.15
N SER A 90 1.97 -12.12 12.12
CA SER A 90 2.83 -12.89 11.22
C SER A 90 2.61 -12.52 9.74
N GLU A 91 3.71 -12.39 9.00
CA GLU A 91 3.70 -12.01 7.59
C GLU A 91 3.51 -13.22 6.66
N GLU A 92 2.78 -13.03 5.55
CA GLU A 92 2.70 -13.95 4.42
C GLU A 92 3.44 -13.37 3.21
N THR A 93 4.49 -14.04 2.78
CA THR A 93 5.37 -13.57 1.69
C THR A 93 5.41 -14.49 0.46
N SER A 94 4.78 -15.66 0.55
CA SER A 94 4.75 -16.64 -0.55
C SER A 94 3.99 -16.12 -1.76
N ILE A 95 4.67 -15.99 -2.88
CA ILE A 95 4.13 -15.55 -4.18
C ILE A 95 4.74 -16.41 -5.29
N SER A 96 4.00 -16.63 -6.37
CA SER A 96 4.50 -17.39 -7.53
C SER A 96 5.55 -16.62 -8.34
N HIS A 97 5.41 -15.30 -8.41
CA HIS A 97 6.31 -14.37 -9.09
C HIS A 97 6.07 -12.96 -8.57
N PHE A 98 7.03 -12.05 -8.77
CA PHE A 98 6.84 -10.63 -8.48
C PHE A 98 6.28 -9.90 -9.71
N PRO A 99 5.07 -9.31 -9.64
CA PRO A 99 4.33 -8.83 -10.81
C PRO A 99 4.59 -7.36 -11.16
N PHE A 100 5.39 -6.63 -10.36
CA PHE A 100 5.58 -5.20 -10.54
C PHE A 100 6.93 -4.87 -11.18
N GLN A 101 6.92 -3.85 -12.04
CA GLN A 101 8.12 -3.28 -12.67
C GLN A 101 8.08 -1.75 -12.54
N PRO A 102 9.18 -1.10 -12.11
CA PRO A 102 9.23 0.36 -12.05
C PRO A 102 8.87 1.00 -13.39
N GLY A 103 8.08 2.08 -13.35
CA GLY A 103 7.64 2.80 -14.55
C GLY A 103 6.51 2.15 -15.36
N ILE A 104 6.06 0.94 -15.00
CA ILE A 104 4.99 0.22 -15.72
C ILE A 104 3.70 0.24 -14.92
N SER A 105 2.62 0.75 -15.51
CA SER A 105 1.28 0.76 -14.91
C SER A 105 0.69 -0.64 -14.74
N PHE A 106 -0.15 -0.78 -13.72
CA PHE A 106 -0.90 -2.01 -13.46
C PHE A 106 -2.29 -1.72 -12.88
N GLU A 107 -3.19 -2.68 -13.04
CA GLU A 107 -4.51 -2.70 -12.41
C GLU A 107 -4.49 -3.64 -11.21
N LEU A 108 -4.99 -3.18 -10.06
CA LEU A 108 -5.12 -3.99 -8.85
C LEU A 108 -6.59 -4.08 -8.46
N PHE A 109 -7.10 -5.32 -8.42
CA PHE A 109 -8.45 -5.62 -7.97
C PHE A 109 -8.38 -6.36 -6.64
N ILE A 110 -8.99 -5.81 -5.59
CA ILE A 110 -9.09 -6.47 -4.28
C ILE A 110 -10.56 -6.81 -4.06
N ARG A 111 -10.87 -8.11 -4.10
CA ARG A 111 -12.20 -8.65 -3.80
C ARG A 111 -12.27 -9.05 -2.33
N VAL A 112 -13.29 -8.58 -1.62
CA VAL A 112 -13.61 -9.09 -0.29
C VAL A 112 -14.55 -10.28 -0.46
N GLU A 113 -14.07 -11.47 -0.15
CA GLU A 113 -14.88 -12.70 -0.16
C GLU A 113 -15.27 -13.10 1.26
N ALA A 114 -16.10 -14.14 1.39
CA ALA A 114 -16.63 -14.57 2.67
C ALA A 114 -15.52 -14.94 3.68
N ASP A 115 -14.40 -15.51 3.25
CA ASP A 115 -13.32 -16.04 4.10
C ASP A 115 -11.93 -15.42 3.84
N LYS A 116 -11.78 -14.60 2.78
CA LYS A 116 -10.50 -14.05 2.36
C LYS A 116 -10.62 -12.73 1.59
N TYR A 117 -9.49 -12.05 1.43
CA TYR A 117 -9.26 -11.07 0.38
C TYR A 117 -8.65 -11.80 -0.81
N SER A 118 -9.27 -11.68 -2.00
CA SER A 118 -8.72 -12.21 -3.25
C SER A 118 -8.20 -11.07 -4.11
N VAL A 119 -6.93 -11.14 -4.50
CA VAL A 119 -6.23 -10.08 -5.23
C VAL A 119 -5.95 -10.55 -6.65
N SER A 120 -6.36 -9.73 -7.62
CA SER A 120 -6.02 -9.89 -9.03
C SER A 120 -5.19 -8.71 -9.51
N ILE A 121 -4.22 -8.98 -10.38
CA ILE A 121 -3.37 -7.97 -11.01
C ILE A 121 -3.55 -8.09 -12.52
N ASN A 122 -3.86 -6.98 -13.20
CA ASN A 122 -4.11 -6.93 -14.64
C ASN A 122 -5.14 -7.98 -15.12
N GLY A 123 -6.25 -8.09 -14.38
CA GLY A 123 -7.34 -9.03 -14.69
C GLY A 123 -7.06 -10.51 -14.38
N GLN A 124 -5.89 -10.87 -13.85
CA GLN A 124 -5.54 -12.25 -13.49
C GLN A 124 -5.45 -12.42 -11.98
N HIS A 125 -6.01 -13.51 -11.46
CA HIS A 125 -5.85 -13.89 -10.06
C HIS A 125 -4.37 -14.02 -9.71
N PHE A 126 -3.98 -13.46 -8.57
CA PHE A 126 -2.59 -13.42 -8.13
C PHE A 126 -2.40 -14.07 -6.77
N ILE A 127 -3.09 -13.59 -5.73
CA ILE A 127 -2.98 -14.14 -4.37
C ILE A 127 -4.30 -14.08 -3.62
N ASP A 128 -4.40 -14.91 -2.59
CA ASP A 128 -5.42 -14.81 -1.55
C ASP A 128 -4.77 -14.50 -0.19
N PHE A 129 -5.51 -13.85 0.69
CA PHE A 129 -5.15 -13.63 2.09
C PHE A 129 -6.36 -13.87 2.98
N ARG A 130 -6.33 -14.88 3.85
CA ARG A 130 -7.47 -15.23 4.71
C ARG A 130 -7.77 -14.13 5.72
N HIS A 131 -9.05 -13.91 6.00
CA HIS A 131 -9.49 -12.95 7.01
C HIS A 131 -8.95 -13.34 8.39
N ARG A 132 -8.17 -12.44 9.01
CA ARG A 132 -7.66 -12.63 10.38
C ARG A 132 -8.35 -11.74 11.40
N LEU A 133 -8.95 -10.63 10.97
CA LEU A 133 -9.70 -9.71 11.81
C LEU A 133 -11.16 -9.65 11.35
N ARG A 134 -12.07 -9.51 12.31
CA ARG A 134 -13.53 -9.39 12.13
C ARG A 134 -14.10 -8.49 13.24
N PRO A 135 -15.29 -7.87 13.07
CA PRO A 135 -16.11 -7.80 11.84
C PRO A 135 -15.40 -7.03 10.71
N LEU A 136 -15.73 -7.29 9.43
CA LEU A 136 -15.04 -6.64 8.30
C LEU A 136 -15.48 -5.18 8.09
N GLU A 137 -16.70 -4.88 8.50
CA GLU A 137 -17.40 -3.61 8.30
C GLU A 137 -16.76 -2.44 9.03
N ILE A 138 -15.86 -2.70 9.99
CA ILE A 138 -15.13 -1.67 10.74
C ILE A 138 -13.86 -1.21 10.00
N PHE A 139 -13.42 -1.95 8.97
CA PHE A 139 -12.24 -1.59 8.17
C PHE A 139 -12.71 -0.78 6.97
N ASP A 140 -13.01 0.48 7.25
CA ASP A 140 -13.71 1.43 6.38
C ASP A 140 -12.78 2.40 5.65
N THR A 141 -11.46 2.25 5.80
CA THR A 141 -10.44 3.17 5.30
C THR A 141 -9.39 2.45 4.42
N LEU A 142 -9.20 2.92 3.19
CA LEU A 142 -8.22 2.50 2.20
C LEU A 142 -7.08 3.50 2.29
N TYR A 143 -5.96 3.05 2.83
CA TYR A 143 -4.78 3.86 3.00
C TYR A 143 -3.71 3.41 2.02
N ILE A 144 -3.21 4.33 1.20
CA ILE A 144 -2.18 4.07 0.21
C ILE A 144 -0.99 4.99 0.48
N GLU A 145 0.20 4.41 0.60
CA GLU A 145 1.43 5.14 0.92
C GLU A 145 2.65 4.62 0.14
N ASN A 146 3.73 5.40 0.20
CA ASN A 146 5.04 5.17 -0.43
C ASN A 146 5.00 5.27 -1.98
N ASP A 147 5.86 4.53 -2.68
CA ASP A 147 6.28 4.82 -4.07
C ASP A 147 5.28 4.35 -5.12
N VAL A 148 4.16 5.06 -5.22
CA VAL A 148 3.07 4.76 -6.15
C VAL A 148 2.27 6.01 -6.55
N SER A 149 1.90 6.12 -7.83
CA SER A 149 0.85 7.07 -8.28
C SER A 149 -0.48 6.36 -8.41
N ILE A 150 -1.55 7.07 -8.09
CA ILE A 150 -2.90 6.58 -8.34
C ILE A 150 -3.48 7.32 -9.53
N SER A 151 -3.83 6.57 -10.60
CA SER A 151 -4.57 7.13 -11.73
C SER A 151 -6.08 7.11 -11.49
N SER A 152 -6.60 6.05 -10.87
CA SER A 152 -8.01 5.99 -10.54
C SER A 152 -8.29 5.03 -9.38
N ILE A 153 -9.42 5.23 -8.70
CA ILE A 153 -9.95 4.29 -7.74
C ILE A 153 -11.43 4.11 -8.09
N ARG A 154 -11.93 2.87 -8.13
CA ARG A 154 -13.36 2.59 -8.28
C ARG A 154 -13.83 1.58 -7.25
N PHE A 155 -15.10 1.67 -6.93
CA PHE A 155 -15.78 0.75 -6.02
C PHE A 155 -16.93 0.09 -6.79
N SER A 156 -17.17 -1.21 -6.59
CA SER A 156 -18.22 -1.98 -7.29
C SER A 156 -19.09 -2.79 -6.34
#